data_AF-A0A6A4IDH9-F1
#
_entry.id   AF-A0A6A4IDH9-F1
#
_cell.length_a   1.000
_cell.length_b   1.000
_cell.length_c   1.000
_cell.angle_alpha   90.00
_cell.angle_beta   90.00
_cell.angle_gamma   90.00
#
_symmetry.space_group_name_H-M   'P 1'
#
loop_
_entity.id
_entity.type
_entity.pdbx_description
1 polymer ?
#
loop_
_entity_poly.entity_id
_entity_poly.type
_entity_poly.pdbx_seq_one_letter_code
_entity_poly.pdbx_strand_id
1 'polypeptide(L)'
;MAQNANSLTLWKLPLFFMFFAQQGRLVLSAVRRCNFSTEIPSWPYPIYASERLHDRKSIFVAHASALPNDTMFPLFLEMLTASPKLKKATHCMYAYRTQSSSSISKSKVVTGQHDGGESGSGNHLARLLEVTGCENTVLVVSRWYGGVQLGGDRWRRITEVSKEALDKGGFLKREKEVETTGEKNKKSRKRK
;
A
#
# COMPACT_ATOMS: atom_id res chain seq x y z
N MET A 1 -35.64 -45.96 -30.40
CA MET A 1 -35.62 -46.53 -29.05
C MET A 1 -35.03 -45.48 -28.13
N ALA A 2 -35.82 -45.05 -27.16
CA ALA A 2 -35.55 -43.96 -26.23
C ALA A 2 -35.05 -44.49 -24.89
N GLN A 3 -34.12 -43.76 -24.24
CA GLN A 3 -33.99 -43.54 -22.78
C GLN A 3 -33.27 -42.16 -22.67
N ASN A 4 -33.85 -41.03 -22.24
CA ASN A 4 -34.41 -40.63 -20.93
C ASN A 4 -33.38 -40.80 -19.79
N ALA A 5 -33.07 -39.89 -18.86
CA ALA A 5 -33.23 -38.46 -18.59
C ALA A 5 -32.50 -38.18 -17.25
N ASN A 6 -32.46 -36.91 -16.81
CA ASN A 6 -32.20 -36.43 -15.42
C ASN A 6 -30.71 -36.27 -15.01
N SER A 7 -30.27 -35.28 -14.23
CA SER A 7 -30.92 -34.17 -13.53
C SER A 7 -29.83 -33.26 -12.90
N LEU A 8 -30.01 -31.95 -13.06
CA LEU A 8 -29.80 -30.85 -12.09
C LEU A 8 -28.54 -30.77 -11.18
N THR A 9 -27.83 -29.65 -11.37
CA THR A 9 -27.37 -28.65 -10.36
C THR A 9 -26.92 -29.12 -8.98
N LEU A 10 -25.71 -28.70 -8.55
CA LEU A 10 -25.53 -27.73 -7.44
C LEU A 10 -24.05 -27.55 -7.10
N TRP A 11 -23.68 -26.28 -6.95
CA TRP A 11 -22.42 -25.79 -6.41
C TRP A 11 -22.40 -25.98 -4.89
N LYS A 12 -21.26 -26.36 -4.30
CA LYS A 12 -20.90 -26.02 -2.91
C LYS A 12 -19.38 -26.01 -2.73
N LEU A 13 -18.91 -24.86 -2.24
CA LEU A 13 -17.53 -24.47 -1.92
C LEU A 13 -16.93 -25.29 -0.76
N PRO A 14 -15.59 -25.33 -0.63
CA PRO A 14 -14.90 -26.09 0.40
C PRO A 14 -15.00 -25.45 1.79
N LEU A 15 -15.25 -26.31 2.78
CA LEU A 15 -15.15 -26.03 4.21
C LEU A 15 -13.70 -25.63 4.56
N PHE A 16 -13.51 -24.41 5.04
CA PHE A 16 -12.31 -23.99 5.77
C PHE A 16 -12.75 -23.42 7.11
N PHE A 17 -13.02 -24.31 8.07
CA PHE A 17 -13.29 -23.95 9.48
C PHE A 17 -12.84 -25.10 10.38
N MET A 18 -11.56 -25.08 10.75
CA MET A 18 -11.05 -25.76 11.95
C MET A 18 -10.09 -24.79 12.62
N PHE A 19 -10.62 -23.93 13.50
CA PHE A 19 -9.81 -23.29 14.53
C PHE A 19 -10.22 -23.84 15.88
N PHE A 20 -9.21 -24.39 16.53
CA PHE A 20 -9.17 -25.10 17.79
C PHE A 20 -9.82 -24.30 18.93
N ALA A 21 -10.84 -24.88 19.57
CA ALA A 21 -11.23 -24.52 20.92
C ALA A 21 -10.61 -25.56 21.87
N GLN A 22 -9.63 -25.16 22.68
CA GLN A 22 -9.18 -25.93 23.85
C GLN A 22 -8.90 -24.99 25.01
N GLN A 23 -9.54 -25.32 26.12
CA GLN A 23 -9.57 -24.68 27.43
C GLN A 23 -8.19 -24.52 28.09
N GLY A 24 -8.02 -23.44 28.84
CA GLY A 24 -6.91 -23.25 29.79
C GLY A 24 -7.30 -22.31 30.91
N ARG A 25 -7.75 -22.87 32.02
CA ARG A 25 -7.98 -22.18 33.30
C ARG A 25 -6.61 -21.84 33.89
N LEU A 26 -6.30 -20.56 34.06
CA LEU A 26 -5.19 -20.12 34.91
C LEU A 26 -5.71 -19.20 36.01
N VAL A 27 -5.23 -19.53 37.20
CA VAL A 27 -5.58 -19.03 38.53
C VAL A 27 -5.30 -17.54 38.68
N LEU A 28 -6.24 -16.83 39.30
CA LEU A 28 -6.07 -15.45 39.76
C LEU A 28 -4.93 -15.40 40.80
N SER A 29 -3.85 -14.70 40.48
CA SER A 29 -2.94 -14.13 41.48
C SER A 29 -2.82 -12.64 41.20
N ALA A 30 -2.98 -11.86 42.26
CA ALA A 30 -3.13 -10.42 42.28
C ALA A 30 -1.89 -9.71 41.70
N VAL A 31 -1.96 -9.34 40.42
CA VAL A 31 -1.07 -8.32 39.84
C VAL A 31 -1.75 -6.97 40.03
N ARG A 32 -1.02 -6.05 40.67
CA ARG A 32 -1.36 -4.64 40.86
C ARG A 32 -2.06 -4.10 39.61
N ARG A 33 -3.25 -3.51 39.80
CA ARG A 33 -3.91 -2.69 38.77
C ARG A 33 -3.00 -1.51 38.45
N CYS A 34 -2.10 -1.70 37.48
CA CYS A 34 -1.65 -0.57 36.68
C CYS A 34 -2.88 -0.16 35.87
N ASN A 35 -3.35 1.06 36.08
CA ASN A 35 -4.25 1.70 35.14
C ASN A 35 -3.48 1.85 33.83
N PHE A 36 -3.53 0.81 32.99
CA PHE A 36 -3.12 0.90 31.60
C PHE A 36 -4.21 1.73 30.92
N SER A 37 -4.04 3.06 30.97
CA SER A 37 -4.74 3.94 30.05
C SER A 37 -4.47 3.36 28.66
N THR A 38 -5.53 2.89 28.01
CA THR A 38 -5.48 2.29 26.68
C THR A 38 -5.36 3.44 25.68
N GLU A 39 -4.29 4.22 25.81
CA GLU A 39 -3.90 5.15 24.77
C GLU A 39 -3.31 4.30 23.66
N ILE A 40 -4.13 4.01 22.65
CA ILE A 40 -3.66 3.43 21.40
C ILE A 40 -2.48 4.32 20.96
N PRO A 41 -1.26 3.78 20.77
CA PRO A 41 -0.13 4.60 20.32
C PRO A 41 -0.52 5.23 18.99
N SER A 42 -0.87 6.51 19.05
CA SER A 42 -1.36 7.24 17.90
C SER A 42 -0.19 7.53 16.98
N TRP A 43 -0.39 7.28 15.70
CA TRP A 43 0.61 7.57 14.70
C TRP A 43 0.84 9.09 14.62
N PRO A 44 2.07 9.61 14.81
CA PRO A 44 2.30 11.03 15.02
C PRO A 44 2.34 11.86 13.73
N TYR A 45 2.36 11.22 12.56
CA TYR A 45 2.45 11.90 11.26
C TYR A 45 1.10 11.88 10.52
N PRO A 46 0.77 12.91 9.72
CA PRO A 46 -0.43 12.88 8.90
C PRO A 46 -0.39 11.72 7.89
N ILE A 47 -1.54 11.08 7.70
CA ILE A 47 -1.72 10.00 6.73
C ILE A 47 -2.49 10.56 5.54
N TYR A 48 -1.86 10.55 4.38
CA TYR A 48 -2.45 11.04 3.13
C TYR A 48 -3.01 9.87 2.34
N ALA A 49 -4.31 9.92 2.05
CA ALA A 49 -5.00 8.89 1.31
C ALA A 49 -5.31 9.34 -0.13
N SER A 50 -5.14 8.42 -1.09
CA SER A 50 -5.66 8.61 -2.44
C SER A 50 -7.19 8.56 -2.43
N GLU A 51 -7.82 9.04 -3.51
CA GLU A 51 -9.21 8.72 -3.77
C GLU A 51 -9.40 7.21 -3.99
N ARG A 52 -10.65 6.76 -3.81
CA ARG A 52 -11.03 5.38 -4.12
C ARG A 52 -11.10 5.21 -5.62
N LEU A 53 -10.16 4.47 -6.18
CA LEU A 53 -10.15 4.13 -7.59
C LEU A 53 -10.89 2.81 -7.83
N HIS A 54 -11.88 2.84 -8.72
CA HIS A 54 -12.63 1.66 -9.14
C HIS A 54 -12.20 1.19 -10.54
N ASP A 55 -11.91 -0.10 -10.71
CA ASP A 55 -11.65 -0.73 -12.02
C ASP A 55 -12.19 -2.16 -12.03
N ARG A 56 -13.14 -2.47 -12.92
CA ARG A 56 -13.72 -3.81 -13.10
C ARG A 56 -14.02 -4.52 -11.77
N LYS A 57 -14.80 -3.84 -10.91
CA LYS A 57 -15.18 -4.28 -9.55
C LYS A 57 -14.05 -4.33 -8.52
N SER A 58 -12.79 -4.17 -8.92
CA SER A 58 -11.68 -3.97 -7.99
C SER A 58 -11.68 -2.53 -7.48
N ILE A 59 -11.31 -2.34 -6.21
CA ILE A 59 -11.13 -1.02 -5.61
C ILE A 59 -9.68 -0.90 -5.14
N PHE A 60 -9.07 0.26 -5.35
CA PHE A 60 -7.71 0.59 -4.94
C PHE A 60 -7.71 1.85 -4.08
N VAL A 61 -6.94 1.84 -3.00
CA VAL A 61 -6.65 3.01 -2.17
C VAL A 61 -5.20 2.93 -1.70
N ALA A 62 -4.47 4.04 -1.81
CA ALA A 62 -3.14 4.18 -1.23
C ALA A 62 -3.18 5.07 0.00
N HIS A 63 -2.28 4.80 0.94
CA HIS A 63 -1.98 5.63 2.10
C HIS A 63 -0.48 5.89 2.14
N ALA A 64 -0.09 7.14 2.28
CA ALA A 64 1.30 7.57 2.42
C ALA A 64 1.47 8.37 3.71
N SER A 65 2.63 8.21 4.35
CA SER A 65 2.98 8.99 5.54
C SER A 65 4.50 9.14 5.65
N ALA A 66 4.93 10.16 6.39
CA ALA A 66 6.33 10.28 6.78
C ALA A 66 6.72 9.10 7.67
N LEU A 67 7.90 8.52 7.43
CA LEU A 67 8.52 7.48 8.22
C LEU A 67 10.00 7.85 8.43
N PRO A 68 10.33 8.62 9.48
CA PRO A 68 11.73 8.98 9.76
C PRO A 68 12.62 7.79 10.12
N ASN A 69 12.09 6.84 10.90
CA ASN A 69 12.81 5.65 11.33
C ASN A 69 12.03 4.39 10.97
N ASP A 70 12.76 3.34 10.57
CA ASP A 70 12.23 2.00 10.29
C ASP A 70 11.57 1.36 11.52
N THR A 71 12.06 1.66 12.73
CA THR A 71 11.50 1.16 14.00
C THR A 71 10.05 1.54 14.23
N MET A 72 9.56 2.63 13.60
CA MET A 72 8.17 3.08 13.71
C MET A 72 7.23 2.37 12.72
N PHE A 73 7.78 1.64 11.75
CA PHE A 73 7.00 0.99 10.70
C PHE A 73 5.95 -0.02 11.23
N PRO A 74 6.26 -0.88 12.23
CA PRO A 74 5.26 -1.78 12.80
C PRO A 74 4.06 -1.05 13.41
N LEU A 75 4.30 0.09 14.09
CA LEU A 75 3.24 0.92 14.67
C LEU A 75 2.33 1.50 13.57
N PHE A 76 2.91 1.94 12.46
CA PHE A 76 2.14 2.42 11.31
C PHE A 76 1.21 1.32 10.76
N LEU A 77 1.75 0.11 10.55
CA LEU A 77 0.95 -1.01 10.06
C LEU A 77 -0.17 -1.40 11.03
N GLU A 78 0.10 -1.44 12.33
CA GLU A 78 -0.90 -1.75 13.34
C GLU A 78 -2.05 -0.74 13.32
N MET A 79 -1.73 0.56 13.32
CA MET A 79 -2.75 1.62 13.26
C MET A 79 -3.54 1.56 11.94
N LEU A 80 -2.87 1.37 10.80
CA LEU A 80 -3.54 1.31 9.50
C LEU A 80 -4.49 0.11 9.42
N THR A 81 -4.01 -1.06 9.87
CA THR A 81 -4.79 -2.29 9.92
C THR A 81 -5.81 -2.29 11.05
N ALA A 82 -5.75 -1.44 12.07
CA ALA A 82 -6.78 -1.33 13.09
C ALA A 82 -8.12 -0.88 12.48
N SER A 83 -8.09 -0.10 11.40
CA SER A 83 -9.30 0.36 10.71
C SER A 83 -10.07 -0.81 10.07
N PRO A 84 -11.37 -0.98 10.37
CA PRO A 84 -12.15 -2.14 9.90
C PRO A 84 -12.32 -2.18 8.37
N LYS A 85 -12.15 -1.03 7.70
CA LYS A 85 -12.20 -0.94 6.24
C LYS A 85 -10.98 -1.62 5.61
N LEU A 86 -9.78 -1.38 6.14
CA LEU A 86 -8.53 -1.92 5.60
C LEU A 86 -8.30 -3.38 6.00
N LYS A 87 -8.80 -3.84 7.16
CA LYS A 87 -8.83 -5.27 7.51
C LYS A 87 -9.53 -6.15 6.48
N LYS A 88 -10.50 -5.59 5.74
CA LYS A 88 -11.29 -6.30 4.73
C LYS A 88 -10.64 -6.28 3.34
N ALA A 89 -9.51 -5.61 3.15
CA ALA A 89 -8.81 -5.61 1.87
C ALA A 89 -8.30 -7.03 1.55
N THR A 90 -8.48 -7.48 0.32
CA THR A 90 -7.98 -8.80 -0.12
C THR A 90 -6.47 -8.80 -0.28
N HIS A 91 -5.89 -7.67 -0.67
CA HIS A 91 -4.44 -7.51 -0.78
C HIS A 91 -4.02 -6.19 -0.13
N CYS A 92 -2.94 -6.24 0.65
CA CYS A 92 -2.39 -5.08 1.36
C CYS A 92 -0.87 -5.07 1.20
N MET A 93 -0.41 -4.38 0.16
CA MET A 93 1.00 -4.31 -0.24
C MET A 93 1.63 -3.02 0.27
N TYR A 94 2.92 -3.05 0.55
CA TYR A 94 3.62 -1.87 1.05
C TYR A 94 5.07 -1.80 0.61
N ALA A 95 5.61 -0.58 0.63
CA ALA A 95 7.03 -0.32 0.60
C ALA A 95 7.36 0.93 1.43
N TYR A 96 8.58 1.00 1.94
CA TYR A 96 9.09 2.19 2.61
C TYR A 96 10.57 2.40 2.32
N ARG A 97 11.00 3.66 2.46
CA ARG A 97 12.39 4.07 2.32
C ARG A 97 12.70 5.12 3.38
N THR A 98 13.68 4.86 4.23
CA THR A 98 14.13 5.77 5.29
C THR A 98 15.63 5.99 5.19
N GLN A 99 16.09 7.17 5.60
CA GLN A 99 17.50 7.51 5.66
C GLN A 99 17.92 7.62 7.12
N SER A 100 18.85 6.77 7.55
CA SER A 100 19.45 6.92 8.87
C SER A 100 20.58 7.95 8.80
N SER A 101 20.34 9.13 9.39
CA SER A 101 21.37 10.17 9.56
C SER A 101 22.31 9.79 10.70
N SER A 102 23.24 8.86 10.45
CA SER A 102 24.37 8.66 11.36
C SER A 102 25.47 9.65 11.00
N SER A 103 25.78 10.58 11.91
CA SER A 103 26.67 11.74 11.69
C SER A 103 28.14 11.42 11.33
N ILE A 104 28.53 10.15 11.20
CA ILE A 104 29.92 9.72 11.03
C ILE A 104 30.22 8.97 9.72
N SER A 105 29.21 8.44 9.00
CA SER A 105 29.46 7.72 7.74
C SER A 105 28.23 7.79 6.82
N LYS A 106 28.46 7.76 5.50
CA LYS A 106 27.45 7.83 4.41
C LYS A 106 26.02 7.46 4.85
N SER A 107 25.06 8.36 4.60
CA SER A 107 23.63 8.13 4.87
C SER A 107 23.20 6.75 4.38
N LYS A 108 22.88 5.85 5.33
CA LYS A 108 22.43 4.50 5.02
C LYS A 108 20.95 4.55 4.73
N VAL A 109 20.59 4.22 3.50
CA VAL A 109 19.19 4.04 3.11
C VAL A 109 18.72 2.67 3.59
N VAL A 110 17.66 2.64 4.38
CA VAL A 110 16.95 1.42 4.80
C VAL A 110 15.65 1.34 3.99
N THR A 111 15.39 0.18 3.42
CA THR A 111 14.19 -0.08 2.62
C THR A 111 13.53 -1.37 3.06
N GLY A 112 12.21 -1.41 3.05
CA GLY A 112 11.44 -2.64 3.24
C GLY A 112 10.23 -2.67 2.32
N GLN A 113 9.77 -3.87 1.99
CA GLN A 113 8.65 -4.10 1.07
C GLN A 113 7.94 -5.41 1.39
N HIS A 114 6.68 -5.51 0.97
CA HIS A 114 5.91 -6.75 1.07
C HIS A 114 4.77 -6.78 0.05
N ASP A 115 4.57 -7.94 -0.59
CA ASP A 115 3.58 -8.13 -1.67
C ASP A 115 2.13 -8.19 -1.18
N GLY A 116 1.88 -8.56 0.08
CA GLY A 116 0.53 -8.50 0.64
C GLY A 116 -0.52 -9.36 -0.06
N GLY A 117 -0.09 -10.44 -0.72
CA GLY A 117 -0.95 -11.33 -1.52
C GLY A 117 -1.07 -10.95 -3.00
N GLU A 118 -0.50 -9.82 -3.44
CA GLU A 118 -0.42 -9.44 -4.85
C GLU A 118 1.04 -9.57 -5.32
N SER A 119 1.42 -10.72 -5.88
CA SER A 119 2.82 -11.04 -6.21
C SER A 119 3.53 -9.98 -7.05
N GLY A 120 4.71 -9.57 -6.61
CA GLY A 120 5.56 -8.55 -7.23
C GLY A 120 5.23 -7.11 -6.86
N SER A 121 4.15 -6.87 -6.12
CA SER A 121 3.70 -5.50 -5.79
C SER A 121 4.61 -4.77 -4.81
N GLY A 122 5.25 -5.47 -3.86
CA GLY A 122 6.19 -4.88 -2.92
C GLY A 122 7.42 -4.31 -3.65
N ASN A 123 8.00 -5.10 -4.56
CA ASN A 123 9.10 -4.65 -5.41
C ASN A 123 8.68 -3.49 -6.35
N HIS A 124 7.45 -3.57 -6.91
CA HIS A 124 6.89 -2.49 -7.74
C HIS A 124 6.79 -1.17 -6.97
N LEU A 125 6.27 -1.20 -5.73
CA LEU A 125 6.17 -0.01 -4.88
C LEU A 125 7.54 0.50 -4.42
N ALA A 126 8.47 -0.39 -4.08
CA ALA A 126 9.83 0.00 -3.71
C ALA A 126 10.53 0.73 -4.87
N ARG A 127 10.41 0.21 -6.09
CA ARG A 127 10.95 0.84 -7.29
C ARG A 127 10.26 2.17 -7.58
N LEU A 128 8.95 2.29 -7.34
CA LEU A 128 8.22 3.55 -7.47
C LEU A 128 8.83 4.62 -6.56
N LEU A 129 8.98 4.33 -5.25
CA LEU A 129 9.56 5.28 -4.28
C LEU A 129 10.98 5.69 -4.65
N GLU A 130 11.77 4.77 -5.18
CA GLU A 130 13.13 5.05 -5.65
C GLU A 130 13.13 6.01 -6.85
N VAL A 131 12.33 5.74 -7.88
CA VAL A 131 12.26 6.56 -9.10
C VAL A 131 11.66 7.93 -8.83
N THR A 132 10.68 8.03 -7.92
CA THR A 132 10.12 9.33 -7.50
C THR A 132 11.00 10.07 -6.48
N GLY A 133 12.12 9.47 -6.05
CA GLY A 133 13.05 10.07 -5.10
C GLY A 133 12.46 10.32 -3.72
N CYS A 134 11.43 9.56 -3.33
CA CYS A 134 10.75 9.69 -2.04
C CYS A 134 11.61 9.05 -0.93
N GLU A 135 11.86 9.81 0.13
CA GLU A 135 12.70 9.41 1.25
C GLU A 135 11.97 9.69 2.56
N ASN A 136 12.31 8.95 3.61
CA ASN A 136 11.62 8.98 4.90
C ASN A 136 10.10 8.85 4.76
N THR A 137 9.67 7.93 3.91
CA THR A 137 8.26 7.78 3.51
C THR A 137 7.87 6.31 3.53
N VAL A 138 6.66 6.03 4.01
CA VAL A 138 5.98 4.74 3.90
C VAL A 138 4.78 4.87 2.96
N LEU A 139 4.58 3.85 2.14
CA LEU A 139 3.48 3.75 1.19
C LEU A 139 2.82 2.37 1.34
N VAL A 140 1.52 2.38 1.55
CA VAL A 140 0.68 1.17 1.62
C VAL A 140 -0.42 1.28 0.59
N VAL A 141 -0.61 0.26 -0.22
CA VAL A 141 -1.74 0.15 -1.16
C VAL A 141 -2.62 -1.01 -0.75
N SER A 142 -3.91 -0.73 -0.64
CA SER A 142 -4.94 -1.73 -0.37
C SER A 142 -5.79 -1.93 -1.62
N ARG A 143 -5.98 -3.20 -1.97
CA ARG A 143 -6.85 -3.62 -3.07
C ARG A 143 -7.96 -4.52 -2.53
N TRP A 144 -9.19 -4.22 -2.92
CA TRP A 144 -10.34 -5.12 -2.77
C TRP A 144 -10.63 -5.77 -4.13
N TYR A 145 -10.41 -7.07 -4.24
CA TYR A 145 -10.60 -7.83 -5.47
C TYR A 145 -12.09 -8.10 -5.70
N GLY A 146 -12.60 -7.66 -6.85
CA GLY A 146 -14.01 -7.80 -7.22
C GLY A 146 -14.35 -9.04 -8.03
N GLY A 147 -13.46 -10.03 -8.11
CA GLY A 147 -13.69 -11.26 -8.90
C GLY A 147 -13.21 -11.22 -10.36
N VAL A 148 -12.64 -10.10 -10.82
CA VAL A 148 -12.14 -9.95 -12.20
C VAL A 148 -10.63 -9.74 -12.23
N GLN A 149 -9.91 -10.64 -12.92
CA GLN A 149 -8.47 -10.52 -13.12
C GLN A 149 -8.16 -9.33 -14.04
N LEU A 150 -7.32 -8.42 -13.57
CA LEU A 150 -6.94 -7.22 -14.33
C LEU A 150 -5.67 -7.43 -15.18
N GLY A 151 -4.96 -8.54 -14.99
CA GLY A 151 -3.66 -8.76 -15.65
C GLY A 151 -2.69 -7.63 -15.33
N GLY A 152 -2.06 -7.06 -16.36
CA GLY A 152 -1.12 -5.94 -16.23
C GLY A 152 -1.75 -4.62 -15.79
N ASP A 153 -3.06 -4.42 -16.02
CA ASP A 153 -3.72 -3.13 -15.74
C ASP A 153 -3.73 -2.78 -14.25
N ARG A 154 -3.65 -3.79 -13.37
CA ARG A 154 -3.52 -3.57 -11.92
C ARG A 154 -2.30 -2.72 -11.58
N TRP A 155 -1.19 -2.89 -12.31
CA TRP A 155 0.04 -2.16 -12.05
C TRP A 155 -0.11 -0.68 -12.33
N ARG A 156 -0.81 -0.35 -13.42
CA ARG A 156 -1.18 1.03 -13.75
C ARG A 156 -2.00 1.65 -12.62
N ARG A 157 -3.02 0.94 -12.12
CA ARG A 157 -3.88 1.44 -11.03
C ARG A 157 -3.15 1.60 -9.71
N ILE A 158 -2.30 0.64 -9.35
CA ILE A 158 -1.45 0.69 -8.15
C ILE A 158 -0.57 1.95 -8.23
N THR A 159 0.13 2.16 -9.35
CA THR A 159 0.97 3.35 -9.53
C THR A 159 0.16 4.66 -9.47
N GLU A 160 -1.02 4.70 -10.08
CA GLU A 160 -1.91 5.87 -10.09
C GLU A 160 -2.29 6.28 -8.67
N VAL A 161 -2.88 5.37 -7.88
CA VAL A 161 -3.27 5.69 -6.49
C VAL A 161 -2.06 6.00 -5.61
N SER A 162 -0.92 5.33 -5.82
CA SER A 162 0.32 5.59 -5.08
C SER A 162 0.84 7.00 -5.32
N LYS A 163 0.92 7.43 -6.59
CA LYS A 163 1.38 8.78 -6.92
C LYS A 163 0.45 9.84 -6.35
N GLU A 164 -0.86 9.61 -6.39
CA GLU A 164 -1.84 10.53 -5.81
C GLU A 164 -1.67 10.70 -4.29
N ALA A 165 -1.50 9.60 -3.55
CA ALA A 165 -1.25 9.66 -2.10
C ALA A 165 0.09 10.34 -1.76
N LEU A 166 1.14 10.07 -2.55
CA LEU A 166 2.44 10.69 -2.39
C LEU A 166 2.42 12.21 -2.69
N ASP A 167 1.67 12.61 -3.72
CA ASP A 167 1.50 14.00 -4.12
C ASP A 167 0.72 14.78 -3.06
N LYS A 168 -0.41 14.23 -2.58
CA LYS A 168 -1.19 14.80 -1.46
C LYS A 168 -0.35 15.01 -0.20
N GLY A 169 0.63 14.13 0.04
CA GLY A 169 1.56 14.24 1.16
C GLY A 169 2.81 15.10 0.90
N GLY A 170 2.98 15.64 -0.30
CA GLY A 170 4.15 16.44 -0.67
C GLY A 170 5.47 15.67 -0.71
N PHE A 171 5.42 14.34 -0.85
CA PHE A 171 6.61 13.49 -0.85
C PHE A 171 7.32 13.43 -2.21
N LEU A 172 6.63 13.81 -3.28
CA LEU A 172 7.21 13.85 -4.62
C LEU A 172 8.18 15.05 -4.73
N LYS A 173 9.44 14.78 -5.08
CA LYS A 173 10.38 15.85 -5.43
C LYS A 173 9.90 16.47 -6.74
N ARG A 174 9.42 17.72 -6.70
CA ARG A 174 9.20 18.48 -7.93
C ARG A 174 10.57 18.69 -8.56
N GLU A 175 10.79 18.12 -9.74
CA GLU A 175 11.92 18.53 -10.56
C GLU A 175 11.77 20.04 -10.78
N LYS A 176 12.79 20.82 -10.41
CA LYS A 176 12.81 22.23 -10.77
C LYS A 176 12.79 22.27 -12.30
N GLU A 177 11.72 22.82 -12.88
CA GLU A 177 11.66 23.09 -14.31
C GLU A 177 12.90 23.91 -14.69
N VAL A 178 13.80 23.31 -15.46
CA VAL A 178 14.87 24.05 -16.13
C VAL A 178 14.21 24.73 -17.32
N GLU A 179 13.82 25.99 -17.16
CA GLU A 179 13.45 26.86 -18.27
C GLU A 179 14.60 26.89 -19.30
N THR A 180 14.42 26.20 -20.42
CA THR A 180 15.30 26.37 -21.59
C THR A 180 14.64 27.38 -22.51
N THR A 181 15.13 28.62 -22.47
CA THR A 181 14.82 29.67 -23.44
C THR A 181 15.42 29.24 -24.79
N GLY A 182 14.61 28.56 -25.61
CA GLY A 182 14.98 28.04 -26.92
C GLY A 182 14.44 28.92 -28.05
N GLU A 183 15.08 30.06 -28.28
CA GLU A 183 14.83 30.96 -29.40
C GLU A 183 15.63 30.51 -30.64
N LYS A 184 15.01 29.88 -31.67
CA LYS A 184 15.58 29.78 -33.04
C LYS A 184 14.55 29.74 -34.17
N ASN A 185 14.39 30.92 -34.78
CA ASN A 185 14.44 31.24 -36.22
C ASN A 185 13.55 30.49 -37.25
N LYS A 186 12.59 31.24 -37.78
CA LYS A 186 11.75 30.96 -38.95
C LYS A 186 12.51 31.35 -40.23
N LYS A 187 13.12 30.40 -40.94
CA LYS A 187 13.69 30.66 -42.28
C LYS A 187 12.65 30.35 -43.36
N SER A 188 12.05 31.42 -43.89
CA SER A 188 11.15 31.41 -45.05
C SER A 188 11.89 31.00 -46.33
N ARG A 189 11.37 29.98 -47.03
CA ARG A 189 11.80 29.61 -48.39
C ARG A 189 10.95 30.38 -49.40
N LYS A 190 11.56 31.38 -50.06
CA LYS A 190 11.01 32.05 -51.24
C LYS A 190 11.44 31.26 -52.48
N ARG A 191 10.48 30.69 -53.22
CA ARG A 191 10.71 30.10 -54.55
C ARG A 191 10.53 31.20 -55.60
N LYS A 192 11.51 31.30 -56.50
CA LYS A 192 11.45 32.03 -57.77
C LYS A 192 11.41 30.98 -58.87
#